data_AF-A0A367IZ56-F1
#
_entry.id   AF-A0A367IZ56-F1
#
_cell.length_a   1.000
_cell.length_b   1.000
_cell.length_c   1.000
_cell.angle_alpha   90.00
_cell.angle_beta   90.00
_cell.angle_gamma   90.00
#
_symmetry.space_group_name_H-M   'P 1'
#
loop_
_entity.id
_entity.type
_entity.pdbx_description
1 polymer ?
#
loop_
_entity_poly.entity_id
_entity_poly.type
_entity_poly.pdbx_seq_one_letter_code
_entity_poly.pdbx_strand_id
1 'polypeptide(L)' 'MNTDVKTLIPDMYNVTVKVKVLDLLVSLETKHEKTNSDIKIHEYLVGDSTASVILNTMQGKCLKYAEKS' A
#
# COMPACT_ATOMS: atom_id res chain seq x y z
N MET A 1 -2.38 -7.60 18.28
CA MET A 1 -3.08 -6.38 18.76
C MET A 1 -3.07 -5.41 17.59
N ASN A 2 -4.19 -4.78 17.26
CA ASN A 2 -4.24 -3.81 16.16
C ASN A 2 -3.77 -2.45 16.66
N THR A 3 -3.03 -1.74 15.82
CA THR A 3 -2.53 -0.39 16.09
C THR A 3 -3.53 0.64 15.54
N ASP A 4 -3.80 1.69 16.32
CA ASP A 4 -4.63 2.83 15.88
C ASP A 4 -3.86 3.67 14.85
N VAL A 5 -4.55 4.17 13.82
CA VAL A 5 -3.92 4.97 12.75
C VAL A 5 -3.19 6.19 13.30
N LYS A 6 -3.74 6.88 14.31
CA LYS A 6 -3.11 8.07 14.92
C LYS A 6 -1.75 7.80 15.58
N THR A 7 -1.42 6.54 15.84
CA THR A 7 -0.17 6.14 16.53
C THR A 7 0.93 5.71 15.57
N LEU A 8 0.62 5.66 14.26
CA LEU A 8 1.61 5.39 13.24
C LEU A 8 2.64 6.52 13.20
N ILE A 9 3.91 6.14 13.22
CA ILE A 9 5.04 7.05 13.03
C ILE A 9 5.92 6.53 11.88
N PRO A 10 6.76 7.39 11.28
CA PRO A 10 7.75 6.95 10.29
C PRO A 10 8.62 5.79 10.81
N ASP A 11 9.11 4.97 9.89
CA ASP A 11 10.00 3.83 10.15
C ASP A 11 9.42 2.70 11.03
N MET A 12 8.09 2.63 11.17
CA MET A 12 7.43 1.43 11.70
C MET A 12 7.24 0.38 10.59
N TYR A 13 7.73 -0.84 10.84
CA TYR A 13 7.62 -1.96 9.92
C TYR A 13 6.75 -3.08 10.52
N ASN A 14 6.13 -3.91 9.67
CA ASN A 14 5.30 -5.06 10.07
C ASN A 14 4.12 -4.73 11.02
N VAL A 15 3.45 -3.59 10.78
CA VAL A 15 2.33 -3.12 11.59
C VAL A 15 1.00 -3.70 11.09
N THR A 16 0.14 -4.14 12.02
CA THR A 16 -1.24 -4.54 11.70
C THR A 16 -2.21 -3.43 12.10
N VAL A 17 -2.90 -2.85 11.12
CA VAL A 17 -3.95 -1.85 11.31
C VAL A 17 -5.28 -2.34 10.73
N LYS A 18 -6.40 -1.96 11.35
CA LYS A 18 -7.75 -2.24 10.84
C LYS A 18 -8.41 -0.94 10.45
N VAL A 19 -8.61 -0.73 9.15
CA VAL A 19 -9.10 0.53 8.58
C VAL A 19 -10.25 0.29 7.61
N LYS A 20 -11.03 1.33 7.35
CA LYS A 20 -12.01 1.39 6.26
C LYS A 20 -11.42 2.17 5.09
N VAL A 21 -11.71 1.75 3.86
CA VAL A 21 -11.46 2.57 2.67
C VAL A 21 -12.49 3.69 2.63
N LEU A 22 -12.01 4.92 2.55
CA LEU A 22 -12.84 6.13 2.51
C LEU A 22 -12.96 6.67 1.09
N ASP A 23 -11.86 6.67 0.34
CA ASP A 23 -11.84 7.15 -1.05
C ASP A 23 -10.71 6.52 -1.88
N LEU A 24 -10.84 6.56 -3.21
CA LEU A 24 -9.79 6.25 -4.18
C LEU A 24 -9.31 7.56 -4.81
N LEU A 25 -8.08 7.97 -4.49
CA LEU A 25 -7.53 9.26 -4.93
C LEU A 25 -6.84 9.16 -6.29
N VAL A 26 -6.10 8.07 -6.51
CA VAL A 26 -5.32 7.86 -7.73
C VAL A 26 -5.46 6.41 -8.18
N SER A 27 -5.67 6.21 -9.48
CA SER A 27 -5.56 4.92 -10.17
C SER A 27 -4.71 5.13 -11.42
N LEU A 28 -3.50 4.55 -11.41
CA LEU A 28 -2.53 4.71 -12.49
C LEU A 28 -2.11 3.33 -13.00
N GLU A 29 -2.21 3.15 -14.31
CA GLU A 29 -1.58 2.02 -15.00
C GLU A 29 -0.25 2.49 -15.61
N THR A 30 0.84 1.80 -15.28
CA THR A 30 2.18 2.14 -15.74
C THR A 30 3.05 0.87 -15.86
N LYS A 31 4.30 1.02 -16.31
CA LYS A 31 5.27 -0.08 -16.36
C LYS A 31 6.24 0.00 -15.20
N HIS A 32 6.49 -1.12 -14.55
CA HIS A 32 7.50 -1.23 -13.51
C HIS A 32 8.89 -1.10 -14.14
N GLU A 33 9.68 -0.12 -13.69
CA GLU A 33 10.94 0.28 -14.34
C GLU A 33 11.95 -0.88 -14.50
N LYS A 34 12.02 -1.78 -13.51
CA LYS A 34 13.01 -2.87 -13.52
C LYS A 34 12.58 -4.08 -14.35
N THR A 35 11.28 -4.31 -14.47
CA THR A 35 10.73 -5.56 -15.06
C THR A 35 9.96 -5.32 -16.35
N ASN A 36 9.74 -4.06 -16.71
CA ASN A 36 8.93 -3.60 -17.85
C ASN A 36 7.51 -4.21 -17.89
N SER A 37 7.05 -4.73 -16.75
CA SER A 37 5.74 -5.34 -16.59
C SER A 37 4.71 -4.29 -16.26
N ASP A 38 3.50 -4.45 -16.79
CA ASP A 38 2.39 -3.58 -16.45
C ASP A 38 2.05 -3.73 -14.95
N ILE A 39 1.95 -2.60 -14.28
CA ILE A 39 1.56 -2.46 -12.89
C ILE A 39 0.43 -1.43 -12.77
N LYS A 40 -0.42 -1.63 -11.78
CA LYS A 40 -1.44 -0.69 -11.37
C LYS A 40 -1.11 -0.19 -9.98
N ILE A 41 -0.98 1.13 -9.85
CA ILE A 41 -0.78 1.80 -8.57
C ILE A 41 -2.12 2.43 -8.19
N HIS A 42 -2.57 2.14 -6.96
CA HIS A 42 -3.75 2.79 -6.39
C HIS A 42 -3.36 3.47 -5.08
N GLU A 43 -3.77 4.73 -4.94
CA GLU A 43 -3.66 5.48 -3.70
C GLU A 43 -5.06 5.63 -3.10
N TYR A 44 -5.26 5.04 -1.93
CA TYR A 44 -6.53 5.09 -1.19
C TYR A 44 -6.41 5.98 0.03
N LEU A 45 -7.42 6.78 0.31
CA LEU A 45 -7.59 7.34 1.65
C LEU A 45 -8.22 6.25 2.53
N VAL A 46 -7.52 5.83 3.58
CA VAL A 46 -8.02 4.83 4.54
C VAL A 46 -7.98 5.39 5.95
N GLY A 47 -8.90 4.97 6.81
CA GLY A 47 -8.94 5.47 8.18
C GLY A 47 -9.69 4.58 9.16
N ASP A 48 -9.46 4.85 10.44
CA ASP A 48 -10.25 4.33 11.55
C ASP A 48 -10.97 5.49 12.27
N SER A 49 -11.51 5.26 13.47
CA SER A 49 -12.14 6.32 14.26
C SER A 49 -11.17 7.36 14.81
N THR A 50 -9.87 7.15 14.69
CA THR A 50 -8.82 7.98 15.30
C THR A 50 -8.15 8.92 14.30
N ALA A 51 -7.88 8.46 13.09
CA ALA A 51 -7.22 9.24 12.03
C ALA A 51 -7.39 8.58 10.66
N SER A 52 -6.84 9.22 9.62
CA SER A 52 -6.77 8.68 8.26
C SER A 52 -5.36 8.85 7.69
N VAL A 53 -4.99 7.95 6.77
CA VAL A 53 -3.68 7.89 6.11
C VAL A 53 -3.86 7.48 4.65
N ILE A 54 -2.88 7.81 3.81
CA ILE A 54 -2.83 7.35 2.42
C ILE A 54 -2.22 5.95 2.38
N LEU A 55 -2.95 5.00 1.79
CA LEU A 55 -2.49 3.63 1.53
C LEU A 55 -2.19 3.48 0.04
N ASN A 56 -0.91 3.26 -0.27
CA ASN A 56 -0.47 2.96 -1.63
C ASN A 56 -0.39 1.45 -1.83
N THR A 57 -1.10 0.96 -2.83
CA THR A 57 -1.06 -0.44 -3.26
C THR A 57 -0.49 -0.55 -4.66
N MET A 58 0.36 -1.54 -4.87
CA MET A 58 0.83 -1.92 -6.20
C MET A 58 0.25 -3.29 -6.53
N GLN A 59 -0.50 -3.35 -7.63
CA GLN A 59 -0.98 -4.60 -8.20
C GLN A 59 -0.22 -4.85 -9.50
N GLY A 60 0.43 -6.00 -9.60
CA GLY A 60 1.10 -6.44 -10.81
C GLY A 60 1.24 -7.95 -10.77
N LYS A 61 1.61 -8.57 -11.90
CA LYS A 61 2.03 -9.96 -11.86
C LYS A 61 3.19 -10.06 -10.88
N CYS A 62 2.95 -10.76 -9.77
CA CYS A 62 3.98 -11.16 -8.83
C CYS A 62 5.00 -12.00 -9.61
N LEU A 63 6.05 -11.36 -10.12
CA LEU A 63 7.25 -12.07 -10.48
C LEU A 63 7.80 -12.53 -9.14
N LYS A 64 7.50 -13.78 -8.77
CA LYS A 64 8.19 -14.45 -7.68
C LYS A 64 9.66 -14.12 -7.85
N TYR A 65 10.23 -13.36 -6.92
CA TYR A 65 11.66 -13.15 -6.88
C TYR A 65 12.24 -14.56 -6.85
N ALA A 66 12.83 -15.00 -7.96
CA ALA A 66 13.70 -16.13 -7.95
C ALA A 66 14.89 -15.68 -7.10
N GLU A 67 14.84 -16.02 -5.81
CA GLU A 67 16.01 -16.02 -4.94
C GLU A 67 17.05 -16.93 -5.60
N LYS A 68 17.89 -16.34 -6.44
CA LYS A 68 19.18 -16.90 -6.86
C LYS A 68 20.16 -15.76 -7.07
N SER A 69 20.94 -15.48 -6.04
CA SER A 69 22.32 -15.03 -6.14
C SER A 69 23.07 -15.60 -4.96
#